data_AF-A0A023FGM6-F1
#
_entry.id   AF-A0A023FGM6-F1
#
_cell.length_a   1.000
_cell.length_b   1.000
_cell.length_c   1.000
_cell.angle_alpha   90.00
_cell.angle_beta   90.00
_cell.angle_gamma   90.00
#
_symmetry.space_group_name_H-M   'P 1'
#
loop_
_entity.id
_entity.type
_entity.pdbx_description
1 polymer ?
#
loop_
_entity_poly.entity_id
_entity_poly.type
_entity_poly.pdbx_seq_one_letter_code
_entity_poly.pdbx_strand_id
1 'polypeptide(L)'
;MYLVSIFKIPVFFALAITTPVVDLTKKNNNWCRPLNVIHCVTVPVFLVFVFGLGQVEIGGQVPLWTVVAAAGALIGTAVLLTSENDKAPKYHYAFAYAGFFVGVVWIYVISMEIVVLLQAVGIVFRISDAILGLTILAWGNGLLDFLANVNIARKGYPRMSISACFGTPCLTLLLGVGIPSIIQLAGTDNVLVLHYSKLMTVLFSGLATSLLSSLGTMIVTRFQSKRFYGGVLLGLYFTFLVVAVLVESGFV
;
A
#
# COMPACT_ATOMS: atom_id res chain seq x y z
N MET A 1 -19.40 12.74 16.46
CA MET A 1 -19.46 12.29 15.05
C MET A 1 -19.22 13.45 14.07
N TYR A 2 -19.82 14.64 14.26
CA TYR A 2 -19.67 15.81 13.36
C TYR A 2 -18.25 16.42 13.27
N LEU A 3 -17.48 16.46 14.38
CA LEU A 3 -16.11 17.00 14.41
C LEU A 3 -15.13 16.18 13.53
N VAL A 4 -15.31 14.86 13.48
CA VAL A 4 -14.53 13.96 12.60
C VAL A 4 -14.90 14.17 11.14
N SER A 5 -16.16 14.51 10.84
CA SER A 5 -16.58 14.82 9.48
C SER A 5 -15.89 16.08 8.94
N ILE A 6 -15.72 17.12 9.77
CA ILE A 6 -15.08 18.37 9.36
C ILE A 6 -13.61 18.16 8.96
N PHE A 7 -12.87 17.35 9.72
CA PHE A 7 -11.48 16.99 9.39
C PHE A 7 -11.35 16.15 8.11
N LYS A 8 -12.39 15.39 7.76
CA LYS A 8 -12.38 14.55 6.55
C LYS A 8 -12.65 15.35 5.27
N ILE A 9 -13.31 16.51 5.36
CA ILE A 9 -13.68 17.33 4.19
C ILE A 9 -12.50 17.68 3.29
N PRO A 10 -11.36 18.23 3.77
CA PRO A 10 -10.26 18.61 2.88
C PRO A 10 -9.63 17.41 2.17
N VAL A 11 -9.44 16.29 2.88
CA VAL A 11 -8.88 15.06 2.30
C VAL A 11 -9.85 14.43 1.31
N PHE A 12 -11.14 14.38 1.66
CA PHE A 12 -12.18 13.87 0.77
C PHE A 12 -12.34 14.75 -0.47
N PHE A 13 -12.24 16.07 -0.32
CA PHE A 13 -12.30 17.01 -1.43
C PHE A 13 -11.10 16.86 -2.37
N ALA A 14 -9.89 16.71 -1.83
CA ALA A 14 -8.70 16.41 -2.62
C ALA A 14 -8.87 15.10 -3.40
N LEU A 15 -9.26 14.02 -2.72
CA LEU A 15 -9.54 12.72 -3.35
C LEU A 15 -10.64 12.82 -4.41
N ALA A 16 -11.70 13.58 -4.14
CA ALA A 16 -12.82 13.75 -5.05
C ALA A 16 -12.48 14.59 -6.29
N ILE A 17 -11.45 15.45 -6.23
CA ILE A 17 -10.97 16.25 -7.37
C ILE A 17 -9.91 15.52 -8.20
N THR A 18 -9.15 14.63 -7.58
CA THR A 18 -8.10 13.88 -8.29
C THR A 18 -8.58 12.55 -8.81
N THR A 19 -9.57 11.92 -8.18
CA THR A 19 -9.93 10.51 -8.48
C THR A 19 -11.26 10.44 -9.22
N PRO A 20 -11.28 10.08 -10.52
CA PRO A 20 -12.53 9.86 -11.23
C PRO A 20 -13.23 8.62 -10.69
N VAL A 21 -14.38 8.82 -10.03
CA VAL A 21 -15.17 7.71 -9.46
C VAL A 21 -16.29 7.35 -10.43
N VAL A 22 -16.25 6.11 -10.91
CA VAL A 22 -17.32 5.51 -11.71
C VAL A 22 -18.13 4.58 -10.81
N ASP A 23 -19.35 4.98 -10.48
CA ASP A 23 -20.25 4.20 -9.63
C ASP A 23 -21.40 3.63 -10.46
N LEU A 24 -21.29 2.36 -10.83
CA LEU A 24 -22.26 1.64 -11.66
C LEU A 24 -23.61 1.40 -10.95
N THR A 25 -23.69 1.64 -9.64
CA THR A 25 -24.91 1.42 -8.84
C THR A 25 -25.85 2.63 -8.81
N LYS A 26 -25.38 3.80 -9.25
CA LYS A 26 -26.14 5.05 -9.28
C LYS A 26 -26.69 5.36 -10.68
N LYS A 27 -27.76 6.16 -10.73
CA LYS A 27 -28.35 6.66 -11.99
C LYS A 27 -27.25 7.31 -12.85
N ASN A 28 -27.23 6.98 -14.16
CA ASN A 28 -26.23 7.43 -15.13
C ASN A 28 -24.76 7.10 -14.77
N ASN A 29 -24.48 5.99 -14.06
CA ASN A 29 -23.13 5.58 -13.66
C ASN A 29 -22.34 6.68 -12.91
N ASN A 30 -23.05 7.56 -12.18
CA ASN A 30 -22.51 8.74 -11.51
C ASN A 30 -21.75 9.70 -12.46
N TRP A 31 -22.24 9.86 -13.69
CA TRP A 31 -21.69 10.77 -14.67
C TRP A 31 -21.90 12.24 -14.27
N CYS A 32 -20.80 12.96 -14.05
CA CYS A 32 -20.79 14.42 -13.94
C CYS A 32 -19.78 14.98 -14.94
N ARG A 33 -20.29 15.52 -16.06
CA ARG A 33 -19.48 16.12 -17.13
C ARG A 33 -18.45 17.15 -16.63
N PRO A 34 -18.78 18.14 -15.78
CA PRO A 34 -17.77 19.11 -15.33
C PRO A 34 -16.68 18.46 -14.47
N LEU A 35 -17.04 17.47 -13.66
CA LEU A 35 -16.09 16.79 -12.78
C LEU A 35 -15.10 15.94 -13.58
N ASN A 36 -15.58 15.18 -14.57
CA ASN A 36 -14.72 14.35 -15.43
C ASN A 36 -13.79 15.18 -16.32
N VAL A 37 -14.24 16.36 -16.76
CA VAL A 37 -13.40 17.30 -17.53
C VAL A 37 -12.31 17.91 -16.65
N ILE A 38 -12.63 18.23 -15.40
CA ILE A 38 -11.63 18.65 -14.41
C ILE A 38 -10.62 17.51 -14.20
N HIS A 39 -11.08 16.26 -14.04
CA HIS A 39 -10.21 15.09 -13.90
C HIS A 39 -9.25 14.90 -15.07
N CYS A 40 -9.64 15.19 -16.32
CA CYS A 40 -8.73 15.13 -17.47
C CYS A 40 -7.51 16.05 -17.32
N VAL A 41 -7.60 17.11 -16.53
CA VAL A 41 -6.50 18.04 -16.26
C VAL A 41 -5.84 17.73 -14.91
N THR A 42 -6.63 17.56 -13.84
CA THR A 42 -6.08 17.38 -12.48
C THR A 42 -5.38 16.05 -12.29
N VAL A 43 -5.83 14.97 -12.91
CA VAL A 43 -5.19 13.64 -12.82
C VAL A 43 -3.75 13.67 -13.32
N PRO A 44 -3.48 14.03 -14.61
CA PRO A 44 -2.13 13.95 -15.13
C PRO A 44 -1.20 14.99 -14.49
N VAL A 45 -1.72 16.16 -14.09
CA VAL A 45 -0.95 17.15 -13.32
C VAL A 45 -0.56 16.59 -11.94
N PHE A 46 -1.50 15.99 -11.21
CA PHE A 46 -1.22 15.35 -9.92
C PHE A 46 -0.15 14.27 -10.03
N LEU A 47 -0.20 13.41 -11.05
CA LEU A 47 0.81 12.39 -11.30
C LEU A 47 2.21 12.99 -11.47
N VAL A 48 2.34 14.03 -12.31
CA VAL A 48 3.62 14.70 -12.57
C VAL A 48 4.22 15.29 -11.30
N PHE A 49 3.40 15.88 -10.42
CA PHE A 49 3.86 16.39 -9.13
C PHE A 49 4.29 15.28 -8.17
N VAL A 50 3.52 14.19 -8.07
CA VAL A 50 3.83 13.07 -7.16
C VAL A 50 5.14 12.37 -7.55
N PHE A 51 5.41 12.19 -8.85
CA PHE A 51 6.66 11.58 -9.32
C PHE A 51 7.87 12.54 -9.31
N GLY A 52 7.70 13.78 -8.81
CA GLY A 52 8.79 14.76 -8.78
C GLY A 52 9.21 15.30 -10.15
N LEU A 53 8.44 14.99 -11.21
CA LEU A 53 8.73 15.41 -12.58
C LEU A 53 8.21 16.82 -12.90
N GLY A 54 7.47 17.46 -11.98
CA GLY A 54 6.90 18.80 -12.19
C GLY A 54 7.92 19.92 -12.39
N GLN A 55 9.13 19.75 -11.85
CA GLN A 55 10.25 20.70 -11.96
C GLN A 55 11.18 20.38 -13.14
N VAL A 56 10.94 19.28 -13.87
CA VAL A 56 11.75 18.93 -15.04
C VAL A 56 11.35 19.86 -16.18
N GLU A 57 12.31 20.65 -16.66
CA GLU A 57 12.12 21.57 -17.77
C GLU A 57 12.36 20.85 -19.10
N ILE A 58 11.40 20.93 -20.02
CA ILE A 58 11.61 20.51 -21.40
C ILE A 58 12.21 21.71 -22.14
N GLY A 59 13.48 21.59 -22.54
CA GLY A 59 14.17 22.63 -23.32
C GLY A 59 14.50 23.92 -22.55
N GLY A 60 14.49 23.89 -21.21
CA GLY A 60 14.92 25.02 -20.35
C GLY A 60 13.97 26.22 -20.31
N GLN A 61 12.74 26.09 -20.81
CA GLN A 61 11.79 27.21 -20.88
C GLN A 61 10.37 26.87 -20.39
N VAL A 62 9.96 25.60 -20.47
CA VAL A 62 8.62 25.16 -20.04
C VAL A 62 8.72 23.98 -19.08
N PRO A 63 8.16 24.10 -17.87
CA PRO A 63 8.15 23.00 -16.92
C PRO A 63 7.13 21.95 -17.36
N LEU A 64 7.45 20.67 -17.18
CA LEU A 64 6.67 19.54 -17.71
C LEU A 64 5.18 19.59 -17.36
N TRP A 65 4.82 20.07 -16.16
CA TRP A 65 3.43 20.15 -15.72
C TRP A 65 2.56 21.03 -16.62
N THR A 66 3.08 22.09 -17.25
CA THR A 66 2.29 22.96 -18.13
C THR A 66 1.96 22.28 -19.45
N VAL A 67 2.91 21.49 -19.99
CA VAL A 67 2.70 20.71 -21.22
C VAL A 67 1.66 19.62 -20.97
N VAL A 68 1.78 18.94 -19.82
CA VAL A 68 0.84 17.88 -19.42
C VAL A 68 -0.55 18.44 -19.10
N ALA A 69 -0.63 19.62 -18.46
CA ALA A 69 -1.89 20.32 -18.24
C ALA A 69 -2.55 20.75 -19.55
N ALA A 70 -1.77 21.27 -20.51
CA ALA A 70 -2.28 21.66 -21.82
C ALA A 70 -2.81 20.45 -22.63
N ALA A 71 -2.08 19.34 -22.61
CA ALA A 71 -2.55 18.09 -23.21
C ALA A 71 -3.82 17.57 -22.52
N GLY A 72 -3.87 17.59 -21.19
CA GLY A 72 -5.06 17.25 -20.42
C GLY A 72 -6.25 18.14 -20.72
N ALA A 73 -6.02 19.44 -20.95
CA ALA A 73 -7.06 20.41 -21.31
C ALA A 73 -7.60 20.15 -22.73
N LEU A 74 -6.74 19.78 -23.70
CA LEU A 74 -7.17 19.37 -25.03
C LEU A 74 -8.03 18.11 -25.00
N ILE A 75 -7.67 17.13 -24.16
CA ILE A 75 -8.48 15.93 -23.95
C ILE A 75 -9.80 16.29 -23.26
N GLY A 76 -9.76 17.17 -22.26
CA GLY A 76 -10.94 17.66 -21.55
C GLY A 76 -11.92 18.41 -22.47
N THR A 77 -11.43 19.25 -23.40
CA THR A 77 -12.27 19.93 -24.39
C THR A 77 -12.84 18.96 -25.42
N ALA A 78 -12.07 17.96 -25.87
CA ALA A 78 -12.59 16.90 -26.74
C ALA A 78 -13.72 16.09 -26.05
N VAL A 79 -13.56 15.80 -24.76
CA VAL A 79 -14.59 15.12 -23.94
C VAL A 79 -15.81 16.02 -23.74
N LEU A 80 -15.64 17.33 -23.58
CA LEU A 80 -16.75 18.28 -23.59
C LEU A 80 -17.50 18.21 -24.93
N LEU A 81 -16.81 18.28 -26.06
CA LEU A 81 -17.45 18.32 -27.37
C LEU A 81 -18.15 16.99 -27.74
N THR A 82 -17.62 15.86 -27.28
CA THR A 82 -18.13 14.52 -27.62
C THR A 82 -19.20 14.00 -26.66
N SER A 83 -19.30 14.56 -25.44
CA SER A 83 -20.16 14.00 -24.38
C SER A 83 -21.36 14.87 -24.04
N GLU A 84 -22.52 14.22 -23.90
CA GLU A 84 -23.75 14.80 -23.37
C GLU A 84 -23.82 14.68 -21.83
N ASN A 85 -24.65 15.52 -21.19
CA ASN A 85 -24.88 15.49 -19.74
C ASN A 85 -25.77 14.31 -19.29
N ASP A 86 -26.64 13.83 -20.17
CA ASP A 86 -27.72 12.90 -19.80
C ASP A 86 -27.44 11.43 -20.09
N LYS A 87 -26.38 11.12 -20.87
CA LYS A 87 -25.96 9.75 -21.19
C LYS A 87 -24.48 9.56 -20.94
N ALA A 88 -24.14 8.52 -20.19
CA ALA A 88 -22.75 8.12 -20.00
C ALA A 88 -22.14 7.68 -21.34
N PRO A 89 -21.00 8.26 -21.77
CA PRO A 89 -20.34 7.88 -23.02
C PRO A 89 -19.75 6.46 -22.92
N LYS A 90 -19.57 5.79 -24.07
CA LYS A 90 -18.98 4.42 -24.12
C LYS A 90 -17.57 4.35 -23.50
N TYR A 91 -16.84 5.47 -23.48
CA TYR A 91 -15.51 5.60 -22.89
C TYR A 91 -15.51 5.78 -21.35
N HIS A 92 -16.67 5.77 -20.69
CA HIS A 92 -16.76 5.91 -19.22
C HIS A 92 -15.96 4.85 -18.46
N TYR A 93 -15.80 3.65 -19.03
CA TYR A 93 -14.95 2.61 -18.44
C TYR A 93 -13.46 3.00 -18.38
N ALA A 94 -12.97 3.82 -19.32
CA ALA A 94 -11.59 4.30 -19.27
C ALA A 94 -11.34 5.20 -18.03
N PHE A 95 -12.33 5.98 -17.62
CA PHE A 95 -12.28 6.76 -16.38
C PHE A 95 -12.25 5.86 -15.13
N ALA A 96 -12.90 4.70 -15.15
CA ALA A 96 -12.83 3.74 -14.06
C ALA A 96 -11.40 3.18 -13.90
N TYR A 97 -10.73 2.84 -15.00
CA TYR A 97 -9.32 2.42 -14.98
C TYR A 97 -8.41 3.57 -14.51
N ALA A 98 -8.62 4.79 -15.00
CA ALA A 98 -7.87 5.96 -14.54
C ALA A 98 -8.05 6.19 -13.02
N GLY A 99 -9.27 6.05 -12.51
CA GLY A 99 -9.57 6.16 -11.09
C GLY A 99 -8.86 5.11 -10.24
N PHE A 100 -8.76 3.88 -10.75
CA PHE A 100 -7.98 2.83 -10.12
C PHE A 100 -6.50 3.20 -10.02
N PHE A 101 -5.87 3.65 -11.11
CA PHE A 101 -4.46 4.05 -11.10
C PHE A 101 -4.20 5.23 -10.17
N VAL A 102 -5.07 6.24 -10.19
CA VAL A 102 -4.97 7.38 -9.27
C VAL A 102 -5.14 6.95 -7.82
N GLY A 103 -6.02 5.98 -7.54
CA GLY A 103 -6.15 5.37 -6.23
C GLY A 103 -4.86 4.71 -5.76
N VAL A 104 -4.18 3.96 -6.63
CA VAL A 104 -2.86 3.35 -6.33
C VAL A 104 -1.83 4.44 -6.00
N VAL A 105 -1.82 5.54 -6.76
CA VAL A 105 -0.91 6.67 -6.50
C VAL A 105 -1.22 7.36 -5.18
N TRP A 106 -2.50 7.52 -4.82
CA TRP A 106 -2.87 8.03 -3.50
C TRP A 106 -2.41 7.12 -2.36
N ILE A 107 -2.53 5.81 -2.52
CA ILE A 107 -1.99 4.85 -1.54
C ILE A 107 -0.48 5.05 -1.41
N TYR A 108 0.24 5.24 -2.52
CA TYR A 108 1.67 5.54 -2.50
C TYR A 108 1.99 6.84 -1.74
N VAL A 109 1.31 7.95 -2.05
CA VAL A 109 1.51 9.25 -1.37
C VAL A 109 1.24 9.12 0.13
N ILE A 110 0.11 8.55 0.52
CA ILE A 110 -0.26 8.36 1.93
C ILE A 110 0.78 7.47 2.64
N SER A 111 1.25 6.41 1.97
CA SER A 111 2.28 5.54 2.54
C SER A 111 3.59 6.28 2.78
N MET A 112 4.01 7.15 1.84
CA MET A 112 5.21 7.99 2.00
C MET A 112 5.08 8.96 3.16
N GLU A 113 3.95 9.68 3.26
CA GLU A 113 3.69 10.60 4.38
C GLU A 113 3.72 9.86 5.72
N ILE A 114 3.13 8.66 5.80
CA ILE A 114 3.19 7.82 7.00
C ILE A 114 4.65 7.48 7.35
N VAL A 115 5.47 7.06 6.39
CA VAL A 115 6.89 6.72 6.63
C VAL A 115 7.66 7.94 7.16
N VAL A 116 7.47 9.12 6.55
CA VAL A 116 8.12 10.36 7.00
C VAL A 116 7.69 10.75 8.41
N LEU A 117 6.40 10.63 8.72
CA LEU A 117 5.89 10.88 10.08
C LEU A 117 6.47 9.89 11.10
N LEU A 118 6.59 8.61 10.73
CA LEU A 118 7.23 7.62 11.59
C LEU A 118 8.71 7.93 11.82
N GLN A 119 9.45 8.33 10.78
CA GLN A 119 10.86 8.75 10.91
C GLN A 119 11.00 9.96 11.84
N ALA A 120 10.11 10.96 11.71
CA ALA A 120 10.08 12.11 12.59
C ALA A 120 9.85 11.71 14.06
N VAL A 121 8.91 10.79 14.31
CA VAL A 121 8.69 10.19 15.64
C VAL A 121 9.94 9.45 16.11
N GLY A 122 10.59 8.68 15.22
CA GLY A 122 11.84 7.98 15.51
C GLY A 122 12.95 8.87 16.01
N ILE A 123 13.15 10.01 15.35
CA ILE A 123 14.13 11.02 15.73
C ILE A 123 13.81 11.60 17.12
N VAL A 124 12.54 11.91 17.40
CA VAL A 124 12.10 12.47 18.70
C VAL A 124 12.33 11.49 19.84
N PHE A 125 11.99 10.20 19.65
CA PHE A 125 12.14 9.17 20.67
C PHE A 125 13.52 8.50 20.68
N ARG A 126 14.44 8.89 19.78
CA ARG A 126 15.77 8.30 19.57
C ARG A 126 15.73 6.78 19.29
N ILE A 127 14.71 6.35 18.55
CA ILE A 127 14.49 4.96 18.13
C ILE A 127 15.00 4.81 16.69
N SER A 128 15.67 3.69 16.38
CA SER A 128 16.15 3.37 15.03
C SER A 128 15.00 3.14 14.04
N ASP A 129 15.16 3.59 12.79
CA ASP A 129 14.19 3.41 11.71
C ASP A 129 13.83 1.93 11.48
N ALA A 130 14.81 1.03 11.68
CA ALA A 130 14.60 -0.41 11.57
C ALA A 130 13.58 -0.94 12.59
N ILE A 131 13.60 -0.40 13.80
CA ILE A 131 12.69 -0.77 14.89
C ILE A 131 11.29 -0.26 14.60
N LEU A 132 11.17 0.98 14.13
CA LEU A 132 9.88 1.59 13.80
C LEU A 132 9.20 0.83 12.66
N GLY A 133 9.98 0.44 11.65
CA GLY A 133 9.50 -0.43 10.58
C GLY A 133 9.12 -1.83 11.08
N LEU A 134 9.96 -2.44 11.91
CA LEU A 134 9.69 -3.77 12.46
C LEU A 134 8.50 -3.80 13.44
N THR A 135 8.28 -2.74 14.19
CA THR A 135 7.23 -2.68 15.22
C THR A 135 5.98 -2.05 14.64
N ILE A 136 5.93 -0.73 14.45
CA ILE A 136 4.70 -0.03 14.11
C ILE A 136 4.16 -0.47 12.74
N LEU A 137 5.02 -0.51 11.70
CA LEU A 137 4.57 -0.87 10.36
C LEU A 137 4.26 -2.37 10.23
N ALA A 138 5.17 -3.24 10.69
CA ALA A 138 4.94 -4.68 10.56
C ALA A 138 3.85 -5.21 11.50
N TRP A 139 3.75 -4.69 12.73
CA TRP A 139 2.67 -5.02 13.66
C TRP A 139 1.32 -4.53 13.15
N GLY A 140 1.27 -3.31 12.59
CA GLY A 140 0.06 -2.78 11.97
C GLY A 140 -0.46 -3.70 10.85
N ASN A 141 0.42 -4.10 9.93
CA ASN A 141 0.05 -5.01 8.85
C ASN A 141 -0.35 -6.40 9.37
N GLY A 142 0.45 -6.97 10.28
CA GLY A 142 0.19 -8.30 10.85
C GLY A 142 -1.10 -8.37 11.68
N LEU A 143 -1.46 -7.31 12.41
CA LEU A 143 -2.70 -7.23 13.19
C LEU A 143 -3.93 -7.17 12.29
N LEU A 144 -3.88 -6.39 11.20
CA LEU A 144 -4.98 -6.31 10.23
C LEU A 144 -5.23 -7.66 9.56
N ASP A 145 -4.17 -8.34 9.15
CA ASP A 145 -4.24 -9.69 8.59
C ASP A 145 -4.78 -10.70 9.62
N PHE A 146 -4.36 -10.60 10.89
CA PHE A 146 -4.88 -11.44 11.96
C PHE A 146 -6.39 -11.25 12.16
N LEU A 147 -6.86 -10.00 12.25
CA LEU A 147 -8.28 -9.71 12.43
C LEU A 147 -9.12 -10.18 11.23
N ALA A 148 -8.62 -9.97 10.00
CA ALA A 148 -9.29 -10.45 8.79
C ALA A 148 -9.41 -11.97 8.77
N ASN A 149 -8.32 -12.67 9.08
CA ASN A 149 -8.26 -14.13 9.13
C ASN A 149 -9.19 -14.71 10.22
N VAL A 150 -9.19 -14.12 11.42
CA VAL A 150 -10.11 -14.52 12.50
C VAL A 150 -11.56 -14.34 12.08
N ASN A 151 -11.90 -13.25 11.39
CA ASN A 151 -13.25 -13.02 10.90
C ASN A 151 -13.68 -14.05 9.84
N ILE A 152 -12.79 -14.44 8.91
CA ILE A 152 -13.05 -15.48 7.90
C ILE A 152 -13.21 -16.85 8.58
N ALA A 153 -12.35 -17.16 9.56
CA ALA A 153 -12.45 -18.40 10.33
C ALA A 153 -13.77 -18.48 11.11
N ARG A 154 -14.22 -17.38 11.72
CA ARG A 154 -15.51 -17.29 12.42
C ARG A 154 -16.72 -17.47 11.49
N LYS A 155 -16.59 -17.11 10.22
CA LYS A 155 -17.62 -17.34 9.19
C LYS A 155 -17.68 -18.80 8.68
N GLY A 156 -16.90 -19.71 9.25
CA GLY A 156 -16.93 -21.13 8.90
C GLY A 156 -15.93 -21.55 7.82
N TYR A 157 -14.98 -20.67 7.45
CA TYR A 157 -13.97 -20.95 6.43
C TYR A 157 -12.53 -21.01 7.00
N PRO A 158 -12.23 -21.88 7.99
CA PRO A 158 -10.91 -21.93 8.62
C PRO A 158 -9.81 -22.40 7.66
N ARG A 159 -10.13 -23.28 6.71
CA ARG A 159 -9.16 -23.75 5.70
C ARG A 159 -8.67 -22.61 4.80
N MET A 160 -9.59 -21.72 4.39
CA MET A 160 -9.27 -20.53 3.60
C MET A 160 -8.42 -19.54 4.39
N SER A 161 -8.73 -19.35 5.68
CA SER A 161 -7.93 -18.49 6.56
C SER A 161 -6.51 -19.01 6.76
N ILE A 162 -6.33 -20.33 6.92
CA ILE A 162 -4.99 -20.93 7.04
C ILE A 162 -4.19 -20.70 5.75
N SER A 163 -4.79 -20.90 4.57
CA SER A 163 -4.11 -20.63 3.30
C SER A 163 -3.77 -19.15 3.11
N ALA A 164 -4.64 -18.23 3.53
CA ALA A 164 -4.41 -16.80 3.44
C ALA A 164 -3.25 -16.36 4.37
N CYS A 165 -3.17 -16.92 5.58
CA CYS A 165 -2.11 -16.62 6.54
C CYS A 165 -0.70 -16.94 6.00
N PHE A 166 -0.54 -18.01 5.22
CA PHE A 166 0.74 -18.34 4.57
C PHE A 166 0.92 -17.65 3.21
N GLY A 167 -0.17 -17.45 2.46
CA GLY A 167 -0.15 -16.84 1.14
C GLY A 167 0.26 -15.37 1.17
N THR A 168 -0.29 -14.57 2.11
CA THR A 168 -0.04 -13.13 2.16
C THR A 168 1.43 -12.78 2.40
N PRO A 169 2.15 -13.37 3.39
CA PRO A 169 3.58 -13.10 3.57
C PRO A 169 4.43 -13.56 2.39
N CYS A 170 4.15 -14.73 1.80
CA CYS A 170 4.86 -15.20 0.61
C CYS A 170 4.71 -14.23 -0.57
N LEU A 171 3.48 -13.79 -0.87
CA LEU A 171 3.24 -12.84 -1.95
C LEU A 171 3.91 -11.49 -1.69
N THR A 172 3.87 -11.02 -0.44
CA THR A 172 4.51 -9.76 -0.02
C THR A 172 6.03 -9.84 -0.17
N LEU A 173 6.65 -10.98 0.15
CA LEU A 173 8.09 -11.17 -0.04
C LEU A 173 8.45 -11.25 -1.53
N LEU A 174 7.75 -12.06 -2.32
CA LEU A 174 8.05 -12.22 -3.75
C LEU A 174 7.85 -10.91 -4.54
N LEU A 175 6.69 -10.26 -4.38
CA LEU A 175 6.38 -9.05 -5.12
C LEU A 175 7.01 -7.81 -4.47
N GLY A 176 6.95 -7.71 -3.14
CA GLY A 176 7.41 -6.53 -2.41
C GLY A 176 8.93 -6.42 -2.28
N VAL A 177 9.66 -7.53 -2.14
CA VAL A 177 11.13 -7.51 -2.13
C VAL A 177 11.71 -7.87 -3.49
N GLY A 178 11.13 -8.85 -4.18
CA GLY A 178 11.65 -9.34 -5.46
C GLY A 178 11.60 -8.30 -6.58
N ILE A 179 10.45 -7.67 -6.83
CA ILE A 179 10.31 -6.70 -7.94
C ILE A 179 11.25 -5.49 -7.75
N PRO A 180 11.27 -4.81 -6.59
CA PRO A 180 12.18 -3.66 -6.40
C PRO A 180 13.65 -4.04 -6.52
N SER A 181 14.04 -5.24 -6.06
CA SER A 181 15.41 -5.73 -6.19
C SER A 181 15.81 -5.96 -7.66
N ILE A 182 14.89 -6.51 -8.48
CA ILE A 182 15.10 -6.70 -9.92
C ILE A 182 15.22 -5.33 -10.62
N ILE A 183 14.34 -4.37 -10.29
CA ILE A 183 14.39 -3.02 -10.86
C ILE A 183 15.71 -2.33 -10.50
N GLN A 184 16.17 -2.46 -9.26
CA GLN A 184 17.45 -1.88 -8.82
C GLN A 184 18.65 -2.50 -9.54
N LEU A 185 18.64 -3.82 -9.74
CA LEU A 185 19.68 -4.54 -10.49
C LEU A 185 19.66 -4.21 -11.98
N ALA A 186 18.48 -3.98 -12.56
CA ALA A 186 18.35 -3.60 -13.97
C ALA A 186 18.72 -2.13 -14.24
N GLY A 187 18.54 -1.25 -13.25
CA GLY A 187 18.77 0.19 -13.37
C GLY A 187 20.18 0.65 -12.99
N THR A 188 20.97 -0.19 -12.30
CA THR A 188 22.32 0.16 -11.83
C THR A 188 23.27 -1.00 -12.09
N ASP A 189 24.41 -0.78 -12.75
CA ASP A 189 25.50 -1.77 -12.91
C ASP A 189 26.19 -2.15 -11.58
N ASN A 190 25.61 -1.75 -10.44
CA ASN A 190 26.15 -2.01 -9.12
C ASN A 190 25.61 -3.33 -8.56
N VAL A 191 26.54 -4.11 -7.98
CA VAL A 191 26.21 -5.24 -7.11
C VAL A 191 25.34 -4.77 -5.94
N LEU A 192 24.21 -5.45 -5.73
CA LEU A 192 23.32 -5.23 -4.58
C LEU A 192 24.06 -5.57 -3.29
N VAL A 193 24.67 -4.59 -2.62
CA VAL A 193 25.37 -4.80 -1.35
C VAL A 193 24.32 -4.96 -0.25
N LEU A 194 23.95 -6.21 0.08
CA LEU A 194 23.11 -6.48 1.24
C LEU A 194 23.88 -6.11 2.51
N HIS A 195 23.46 -5.02 3.15
CA HIS A 195 24.00 -4.65 4.45
C HIS A 195 23.47 -5.62 5.51
N TYR A 196 24.30 -6.59 5.88
CA TYR A 196 23.93 -7.65 6.83
C TYR A 196 24.00 -7.10 8.26
N SER A 197 22.87 -6.66 8.80
CA SER A 197 22.75 -6.32 10.21
C SER A 197 22.38 -7.56 11.04
N LYS A 198 22.87 -7.64 12.29
CA LYS A 198 22.52 -8.71 13.25
C LYS A 198 21.00 -8.88 13.39
N LEU A 199 20.26 -7.77 13.35
CA LEU A 199 18.80 -7.77 13.42
C LEU A 199 18.15 -8.48 12.22
N MET A 200 18.72 -8.35 11.02
CA MET A 200 18.21 -9.03 9.82
C MET A 200 18.37 -10.55 9.92
N THR A 201 19.48 -11.02 10.52
CA THR A 201 19.71 -12.45 10.78
C THR A 201 18.71 -13.01 11.78
N VAL A 202 18.40 -12.25 12.83
CA VAL A 202 17.38 -12.64 13.83
C VAL A 202 16.00 -12.67 13.20
N LEU A 203 15.68 -11.72 12.32
CA LEU A 203 14.41 -11.72 11.57
C LEU A 203 14.27 -12.93 10.64
N PHE A 204 15.29 -13.20 9.84
CA PHE A 204 15.27 -14.32 8.90
C PHE A 204 15.21 -15.67 9.63
N SER A 205 15.99 -15.82 10.71
CA SER A 205 15.98 -17.04 11.52
C SER A 205 14.65 -17.21 12.28
N GLY A 206 14.06 -16.13 12.80
CA GLY A 206 12.73 -16.14 13.43
C GLY A 206 11.63 -16.55 12.45
N LEU A 207 11.62 -15.95 11.25
CA LEU A 207 10.71 -16.34 10.17
C LEU A 207 10.87 -17.81 9.80
N ALA A 208 12.09 -18.26 9.52
CA ALA A 208 12.38 -19.65 9.17
C ALA A 208 11.92 -20.62 10.28
N THR A 209 12.20 -20.31 11.54
CA THR A 209 11.79 -21.12 12.70
C THR A 209 10.27 -21.19 12.82
N SER A 210 9.56 -20.06 12.61
CA SER A 210 8.10 -20.02 12.65
C SER A 210 7.45 -20.83 11.53
N LEU A 211 7.99 -20.79 10.31
CA LEU A 211 7.52 -21.59 9.17
C LEU A 211 7.80 -23.08 9.38
N LEU A 212 9.00 -23.45 9.82
CA LEU A 212 9.38 -24.84 10.08
C LEU A 212 8.56 -25.45 11.21
N SER A 213 8.37 -24.72 12.31
CA SER A 213 7.50 -25.12 13.42
C SER A 213 6.06 -25.31 12.93
N SER A 214 5.57 -24.42 12.07
CA SER A 214 4.21 -24.52 11.53
C SER A 214 4.05 -25.71 10.59
N LEU A 215 5.06 -26.00 9.77
CA LEU A 215 5.05 -27.14 8.85
C LEU A 215 5.09 -28.46 9.64
N GLY A 216 5.98 -28.57 10.62
CA GLY A 216 6.13 -29.78 11.45
C GLY A 216 4.85 -30.10 12.22
N THR A 217 4.25 -29.11 12.85
CA THR A 217 2.99 -29.28 13.59
C THR A 217 1.79 -29.58 12.69
N MET A 218 1.73 -29.02 11.48
CA MET A 218 0.68 -29.33 10.51
C MET A 218 0.74 -30.79 10.02
N ILE A 219 1.94 -31.32 9.81
CA ILE A 219 2.18 -32.73 9.44
C ILE A 219 1.77 -33.66 10.58
N VAL A 220 2.15 -33.34 11.82
CA VAL A 220 1.85 -34.17 13.01
C VAL A 220 0.36 -34.16 13.36
N THR A 221 -0.33 -33.03 13.19
CA THR A 221 -1.73 -32.87 13.65
C THR A 221 -2.77 -33.29 12.60
N ARG A 222 -2.37 -33.97 11.51
CA ARG A 222 -3.24 -34.42 10.39
C ARG A 222 -4.27 -33.35 9.96
N PHE A 223 -3.85 -32.10 9.82
CA PHE A 223 -4.68 -30.96 9.39
C PHE A 223 -5.90 -30.65 10.30
N GLN A 224 -5.97 -31.21 11.51
CA GLN A 224 -7.02 -30.96 12.51
C GLN A 224 -6.53 -29.95 13.55
N SER A 225 -6.74 -28.65 13.28
CA SER A 225 -6.24 -27.58 14.15
C SER A 225 -6.99 -27.52 15.48
N LYS A 226 -6.35 -27.97 16.57
CA LYS A 226 -6.87 -27.86 17.94
C LYS A 226 -6.51 -26.49 18.54
N ARG A 227 -7.36 -25.96 19.44
CA ARG A 227 -7.16 -24.66 20.12
C ARG A 227 -5.79 -24.51 20.81
N PHE A 228 -5.17 -25.62 21.20
CA PHE A 228 -3.83 -25.64 21.80
C PHE A 228 -2.75 -25.09 20.87
N TYR A 229 -2.84 -25.37 19.57
CA TYR A 229 -1.84 -24.95 18.58
C TYR A 229 -1.77 -23.42 18.44
N GLY A 230 -2.91 -22.74 18.50
CA GLY A 230 -2.95 -21.27 18.48
C GLY A 230 -2.24 -20.63 19.69
N GLY A 231 -2.32 -21.27 20.86
CA GLY A 231 -1.61 -20.82 22.05
C GLY A 231 -0.09 -20.92 21.91
N VAL A 232 0.41 -22.02 21.32
CA VAL A 232 1.84 -22.21 21.05
C VAL A 232 2.36 -21.16 20.06
N LEU A 233 1.61 -20.83 19.00
CA LEU A 233 2.01 -19.80 18.03
C LEU A 233 2.08 -18.41 18.64
N LEU A 234 1.11 -18.04 19.49
CA LEU A 234 1.16 -16.77 20.21
C LEU A 234 2.37 -16.72 21.15
N GLY A 235 2.66 -17.81 21.86
CA GLY A 235 3.85 -17.91 22.71
C GLY A 235 5.15 -17.69 21.93
N LEU A 236 5.28 -18.35 20.77
CA LEU A 236 6.44 -18.19 19.87
C LEU A 236 6.56 -16.76 19.34
N TYR A 237 5.45 -16.11 19.03
CA TYR A 237 5.44 -14.71 18.59
C TYR A 237 5.89 -13.75 19.70
N PHE A 238 5.43 -13.94 20.93
CA PHE A 238 5.86 -13.13 22.08
C PHE A 238 7.35 -13.30 22.39
N THR A 239 7.87 -14.54 22.39
CA THR A 239 9.30 -14.77 22.62
C THR A 239 10.15 -14.16 21.51
N PHE A 240 9.72 -14.28 20.25
CA PHE A 240 10.37 -13.61 19.12
C PHE A 240 10.44 -12.08 19.29
N LEU A 241 9.33 -11.45 19.67
CA LEU A 241 9.29 -10.00 19.92
C LEU A 241 10.27 -9.57 21.03
N VAL A 242 10.32 -10.32 22.13
CA VAL A 242 11.23 -10.02 23.25
C VAL A 242 12.69 -10.13 22.80
N VAL A 243 13.05 -11.18 22.06
CA VAL A 243 14.41 -11.35 21.53
C VAL A 243 14.78 -10.22 20.56
N ALA A 244 13.87 -9.84 19.66
CA ALA A 244 14.10 -8.77 18.70
C ALA A 244 14.37 -7.42 19.40
N VAL A 245 13.60 -7.10 20.45
CA VAL A 245 13.81 -5.88 21.24
C VAL A 245 15.12 -5.93 22.02
N LEU A 246 15.48 -7.09 22.60
CA LEU A 246 16.72 -7.25 23.37
C LEU A 246 17.98 -7.07 22.53
N VAL A 247 18.04 -7.69 21.35
CA VAL A 247 19.18 -7.58 20.42
C VAL A 247 19.40 -6.12 20.01
N GLU A 248 18.32 -5.40 19.75
CA GLU A 248 18.42 -4.01 19.31
C GLU A 248 18.73 -3.03 20.44
N SER A 249 18.30 -3.32 21.67
CA SER A 249 18.68 -2.54 22.85
C SER A 249 20.19 -2.57 23.18
N GLY A 250 20.98 -3.30 22.38
CA GLY A 250 22.42 -3.44 22.53
C GLY A 250 22.83 -4.33 23.70
N PHE A 251 21.87 -5.07 24.27
CA PHE A 251 22.14 -6.03 25.35
C PHE A 251 22.76 -7.35 24.84
N VAL A 252 22.67 -7.66 23.54
CA VAL A 252 23.16 -8.89 22.88
C VAL A 252 23.70 -8.61 21.48
#